data_AF-A0A1X1FYG6-F1
#
_entry.id   AF-A0A1X1FYG6-F1
#
_cell.length_a   1.000
_cell.length_b   1.000
_cell.length_c   1.000
_cell.angle_alpha   90.00
_cell.angle_beta   90.00
_cell.angle_gamma   90.00
#
_symmetry.space_group_name_H-M   'P 1'
#
loop_
_entity.id
_entity.type
_entity.pdbx_description
1 polymer ?
#
loop_
_entity_poly.entity_id
_entity_poly.type
_entity_poly.pdbx_seq_one_letter_code
_entity_poly.pdbx_strand_id
1 'polypeptide(L)'
;MALPTVAIVGRPNVGKSTLFNRIAGERISIVEDVEGVTRDRIYATGEWLNRSFSMIDTGGIDDVDAPFMEQIKHQAEIAMEEADVIVFVVSGKEGITDADEYVARKLYKTHKPVILAVNKVDNPEMRNDIFDFYALGLGEPLPISSVHGIGTGDVLDAIVENLPHEVEEENPDVIKFSLIGRPNVGKSSLINAILGEDRVIASPVAGTTRDAIDTHFTDADGQEFTMIDTAGMRKSGKVYENTEKYSVMRAMRAIDRSDVVLMVLNAEEGIREYDKRIAGFAHEAGKGMIIVVNKWDTLEKDNRTMKNWEEDIREQFQYLPYAPIIFVSALTKQRLHKLPEMIKQISESQNTRIPSAVLNDVIMDAIAINPTPTDKGKRLKIFYATQVATKPPTFVIFVNEEELMHFSYLRFLENQIRKAFVFEGTPIHLIARKRK
;
A
#
# COMPACT_ATOMS: atom_id res chain seq x y z
N MET A 1 -6.55 -4.04 -8.24
CA MET A 1 -5.52 -3.47 -9.13
C MET A 1 -4.65 -2.50 -8.34
N ALA A 2 -3.35 -2.48 -8.62
CA ALA A 2 -2.44 -1.49 -8.03
C ALA A 2 -2.72 -0.12 -8.61
N LEU A 3 -2.79 0.90 -7.75
CA LEU A 3 -2.95 2.28 -8.21
C LEU A 3 -1.67 2.74 -8.93
N PRO A 4 -1.79 3.41 -10.09
CA PRO A 4 -0.65 4.11 -10.69
C PRO A 4 -0.06 5.12 -9.70
N THR A 5 1.27 5.30 -9.72
CA THR A 5 1.96 6.16 -8.75
C THR A 5 2.35 7.50 -9.37
N VAL A 6 2.11 8.60 -8.66
CA VAL A 6 2.47 9.96 -9.03
C VAL A 6 3.45 10.53 -8.01
N ALA A 7 4.64 10.96 -8.44
CA ALA A 7 5.59 11.65 -7.55
C ALA A 7 5.60 13.15 -7.78
N ILE A 8 5.53 13.93 -6.70
CA ILE A 8 5.70 15.38 -6.73
C ILE A 8 7.13 15.71 -6.33
N VAL A 9 7.91 16.22 -7.28
CA VAL A 9 9.34 16.54 -7.12
C VAL A 9 9.62 18.01 -7.38
N GLY A 10 10.67 18.55 -6.78
CA GLY A 10 11.10 19.93 -6.95
C GLY A 10 11.94 20.40 -5.78
N ARG A 11 12.63 21.54 -5.90
CA ARG A 11 13.43 22.09 -4.80
C ARG A 11 12.56 22.45 -3.58
N PRO A 12 13.14 22.61 -2.38
CA PRO A 12 12.40 23.09 -1.21
C PRO A 12 11.68 24.43 -1.46
N ASN A 13 10.55 24.64 -0.75
CA ASN A 13 9.76 25.87 -0.76
C ASN A 13 9.07 26.28 -2.08
N VAL A 14 9.01 25.40 -3.10
CA VAL A 14 8.21 25.63 -4.33
C VAL A 14 6.72 25.33 -4.16
N GLY A 15 6.30 24.81 -3.00
CA GLY A 15 4.89 24.51 -2.70
C GLY A 15 4.43 23.08 -3.03
N LYS A 16 5.35 22.11 -3.04
CA LYS A 16 5.07 20.67 -3.23
C LYS A 16 4.02 20.15 -2.25
N SER A 17 4.25 20.31 -0.94
CA SER A 17 3.34 19.79 0.09
C SER A 17 1.98 20.51 0.08
N THR A 18 1.92 21.77 -0.36
CA THR A 18 0.65 22.48 -0.57
C THR A 18 -0.13 21.86 -1.73
N LEU A 19 0.53 21.53 -2.84
CA LEU A 19 -0.08 20.84 -3.97
C LEU A 19 -0.54 19.42 -3.56
N PHE A 20 0.34 18.69 -2.88
CA PHE A 20 0.08 17.34 -2.37
C PHE A 20 -1.18 17.30 -1.50
N ASN A 21 -1.25 18.16 -0.47
CA ASN A 21 -2.39 18.21 0.44
C ASN A 21 -3.70 18.62 -0.25
N ARG A 22 -3.60 19.47 -1.29
CA ARG A 22 -4.77 19.87 -2.07
C ARG A 22 -5.33 18.71 -2.87
N ILE A 23 -4.47 17.91 -3.50
CA ILE A 23 -4.90 16.76 -4.30
C ILE A 23 -5.36 15.61 -3.40
N ALA A 24 -4.71 15.41 -2.25
CA ALA A 24 -5.08 14.38 -1.25
C ALA A 24 -6.42 14.64 -0.51
N GLY A 25 -7.14 15.72 -0.81
CA GLY A 25 -8.30 16.22 -0.03
C GLY A 25 -9.66 15.55 -0.28
N GLU A 26 -10.54 15.67 0.75
CA GLU A 26 -11.86 15.07 1.07
C GLU A 26 -11.94 13.57 1.46
N ARG A 27 -11.02 12.71 1.02
CA ARG A 27 -10.94 11.31 1.51
C ARG A 27 -9.50 10.86 1.77
N ILE A 28 -8.88 11.44 2.80
CA ILE A 28 -7.99 10.61 3.62
C ILE A 28 -8.94 9.52 4.15
N SER A 29 -8.69 8.23 3.89
CA SER A 29 -9.43 7.18 4.58
C SER A 29 -9.11 7.31 6.07
N ILE A 30 -9.92 8.12 6.74
CA ILE A 30 -9.91 8.31 8.17
C ILE A 30 -10.41 6.99 8.73
N VAL A 31 -9.47 6.14 9.14
CA VAL A 31 -9.69 5.35 10.34
C VAL A 31 -8.96 6.10 11.44
N GLU A 32 -9.71 6.43 12.48
CA GLU A 32 -9.21 6.96 13.74
C GLU A 32 -8.01 6.15 14.23
N ASP A 33 -7.14 6.81 14.99
CA ASP A 33 -5.94 6.27 15.63
C ASP A 33 -6.08 4.80 16.04
N VAL A 34 -5.67 3.88 15.14
CA VAL A 34 -5.36 2.52 15.55
C VAL A 34 -4.08 2.65 16.37
N GLU A 35 -4.21 2.47 17.68
CA GLU A 35 -3.06 2.43 18.58
C GLU A 35 -1.98 1.51 17.99
N GLY A 36 -0.84 2.09 17.62
CA GLY A 36 0.30 1.36 17.04
C GLY A 36 0.64 1.65 15.57
N VAL A 37 -0.06 2.54 14.86
CA VAL A 37 0.32 2.96 13.48
C VAL A 37 0.57 4.47 13.43
N THR A 38 1.78 4.88 13.01
CA THR A 38 2.14 6.30 12.85
C THR A 38 1.70 6.84 11.48
N ARG A 39 1.14 8.06 11.47
CA ARG A 39 0.72 8.76 10.25
C ARG A 39 1.94 9.33 9.52
N ASP A 40 2.47 8.61 8.54
CA ASP A 40 3.54 9.12 7.68
C ASP A 40 2.94 9.93 6.51
N ARG A 41 3.22 11.25 6.49
CA ARG A 41 2.68 12.24 5.54
C ARG A 41 3.24 12.14 4.11
N ILE A 42 3.80 10.99 3.74
CA ILE A 42 4.55 10.79 2.50
C ILE A 42 3.63 10.22 1.40
N TYR A 43 2.54 9.55 1.78
CA TYR A 43 1.59 8.90 0.89
C TYR A 43 0.20 9.47 1.03
N ALA A 44 -0.48 9.58 -0.11
CA ALA A 44 -1.90 9.86 -0.17
C ALA A 44 -2.49 9.18 -1.40
N THR A 45 -3.80 8.98 -1.39
CA THR A 45 -4.54 8.60 -2.59
C THR A 45 -5.17 9.86 -3.18
N GLY A 46 -4.95 10.09 -4.47
CA GLY A 46 -5.66 11.10 -5.26
C GLY A 46 -6.74 10.43 -6.11
N GLU A 47 -7.83 11.15 -6.37
CA GLU A 47 -8.86 10.73 -7.31
C GLU A 47 -9.23 11.92 -8.21
N TRP A 48 -9.20 11.71 -9.53
CA TRP A 48 -9.62 12.71 -10.50
C TRP A 48 -10.34 12.03 -11.67
N LEU A 49 -11.52 12.52 -12.05
CA LEU A 49 -12.34 11.97 -13.13
C LEU A 49 -12.55 10.44 -13.02
N ASN A 50 -12.85 9.96 -11.80
CA ASN A 50 -12.99 8.53 -11.44
C ASN A 50 -11.72 7.68 -11.65
N ARG A 51 -10.55 8.31 -11.79
CA ARG A 51 -9.26 7.63 -11.86
C ARG A 51 -8.50 7.86 -10.56
N SER A 52 -8.31 6.79 -9.80
CA SER A 52 -7.52 6.80 -8.57
C SER A 52 -6.04 6.57 -8.85
N PHE A 53 -5.18 7.23 -8.09
CA PHE A 53 -3.73 7.08 -8.16
C PHE A 53 -3.10 7.28 -6.79
N SER A 54 -1.96 6.61 -6.55
CA SER A 54 -1.14 6.80 -5.36
C SER A 54 -0.24 8.01 -5.55
N MET A 55 -0.01 8.78 -4.49
CA MET A 55 0.81 10.00 -4.52
C MET A 55 1.97 9.93 -3.55
N ILE A 56 3.12 10.44 -3.96
CA ILE A 56 4.36 10.50 -3.19
C ILE A 56 4.85 11.96 -3.08
N ASP A 57 5.03 12.49 -1.86
CA ASP A 57 5.79 13.73 -1.62
C ASP A 57 7.27 13.40 -1.42
N THR A 58 8.10 13.61 -2.46
CA THR A 58 9.53 13.28 -2.37
C THR A 58 10.27 14.19 -1.39
N GLY A 59 9.78 15.41 -1.15
CA GLY A 59 10.38 16.32 -0.18
C GLY A 59 10.19 15.86 1.27
N GLY A 60 9.21 14.98 1.51
CA GLY A 60 9.01 14.35 2.81
C GLY A 60 10.03 13.24 3.13
N ILE A 61 10.83 12.80 2.16
CA ILE A 61 11.68 11.59 2.25
C ILE A 61 13.13 11.91 2.60
N ASP A 62 13.56 13.15 2.40
CA ASP A 62 14.96 13.53 2.52
C ASP A 62 15.54 13.29 3.92
N ASP A 63 16.84 12.99 3.92
CA ASP A 63 17.69 13.06 5.09
C ASP A 63 17.98 14.55 5.39
N VAL A 64 17.48 15.01 6.54
CA VAL A 64 17.55 16.42 6.95
C VAL A 64 19.02 16.87 7.13
N ASP A 65 19.93 15.92 7.39
CA ASP A 65 21.34 16.18 7.64
C ASP A 65 22.18 16.20 6.35
N ALA A 66 21.63 15.78 5.21
CA ALA A 66 22.34 15.78 3.93
C ALA A 66 22.45 17.20 3.32
N PRO A 67 23.53 17.51 2.57
CA PRO A 67 23.63 18.76 1.81
C PRO A 67 22.43 18.99 0.88
N PHE A 68 22.02 20.25 0.74
CA PHE A 68 20.82 20.65 -0.04
C PHE A 68 20.76 20.07 -1.46
N MET A 69 21.87 20.09 -2.20
CA MET A 69 21.93 19.52 -3.56
C MET A 69 21.83 17.99 -3.57
N GLU A 70 22.27 17.33 -2.51
CA GLU A 70 22.18 15.88 -2.36
C GLU A 70 20.73 15.45 -2.07
N GLN A 71 20.02 16.20 -1.22
CA GLN A 71 18.58 16.02 -1.00
C GLN A 71 17.80 16.11 -2.32
N ILE A 72 18.00 17.18 -3.09
CA ILE A 72 17.34 17.38 -4.39
C ILE A 72 17.63 16.24 -5.36
N LYS A 73 18.88 15.76 -5.39
CA LYS A 73 19.28 14.63 -6.23
C LYS A 73 18.54 13.36 -5.82
N HIS A 74 18.44 13.07 -4.52
CA HIS A 74 17.72 11.91 -4.00
C HIS A 74 16.23 11.96 -4.33
N GLN A 75 15.57 13.11 -4.16
CA GLN A 75 14.17 13.27 -4.54
C GLN A 75 13.91 12.92 -6.01
N ALA A 76 14.75 13.42 -6.92
CA ALA A 76 14.62 13.13 -8.35
C ALA A 76 14.86 11.65 -8.66
N GLU A 77 15.84 11.02 -8.03
CA GLU A 77 16.14 9.60 -8.22
C GLU A 77 14.98 8.72 -7.72
N ILE A 78 14.39 9.03 -6.56
CA ILE A 78 13.21 8.34 -6.03
C ILE A 78 12.01 8.48 -6.98
N ALA A 79 11.71 9.70 -7.44
CA ALA A 79 10.61 9.95 -8.38
C ALA A 79 10.79 9.14 -9.68
N MET A 80 12.01 9.11 -10.22
CA MET A 80 12.33 8.35 -11.44
C MET A 80 12.23 6.84 -11.26
N GLU A 81 12.47 6.30 -10.07
CA GLU A 81 12.35 4.86 -9.81
C GLU A 81 10.90 4.46 -9.52
N GLU A 82 10.18 5.26 -8.73
CA GLU A 82 8.96 4.81 -8.07
C GLU A 82 7.65 5.28 -8.73
N ALA A 83 7.66 6.43 -9.41
CA ALA A 83 6.46 6.96 -10.04
C ALA A 83 6.18 6.35 -11.41
N ASP A 84 4.93 6.30 -11.83
CA ASP A 84 4.55 6.13 -13.24
C ASP A 84 4.50 7.49 -13.95
N VAL A 85 4.10 8.57 -13.24
CA VAL A 85 4.08 9.96 -13.72
C VAL A 85 4.76 10.89 -12.71
N ILE A 86 5.58 11.83 -13.19
CA ILE A 86 6.33 12.75 -12.33
C ILE A 86 5.79 14.17 -12.51
N VAL A 87 5.38 14.83 -11.42
CA VAL A 87 5.03 16.25 -11.40
C VAL A 87 6.22 17.04 -10.89
N PHE A 88 6.91 17.75 -11.78
CA PHE A 88 8.02 18.62 -11.42
C PHE A 88 7.52 20.03 -11.12
N VAL A 89 7.58 20.42 -9.85
CA VAL A 89 7.09 21.71 -9.36
C VAL A 89 8.23 22.71 -9.25
N VAL A 90 8.07 23.84 -9.94
CA VAL A 90 8.95 25.01 -9.87
C VAL A 90 8.15 26.22 -9.37
N SER A 91 8.82 27.35 -9.14
CA SER A 91 8.17 28.54 -8.58
C SER A 91 8.21 29.72 -9.55
N GLY A 92 7.05 30.16 -10.02
CA GLY A 92 6.91 31.33 -10.89
C GLY A 92 7.35 32.63 -10.22
N LYS A 93 7.35 32.69 -8.88
CA LYS A 93 7.80 33.88 -8.14
C LYS A 93 9.33 34.05 -8.15
N GLU A 94 10.06 32.95 -8.12
CA GLU A 94 11.53 32.97 -8.01
C GLU A 94 12.22 32.70 -9.35
N GLY A 95 11.47 32.33 -10.40
CA GLY A 95 12.01 31.97 -11.70
C GLY A 95 12.74 30.62 -11.70
N ILE A 96 13.44 30.34 -12.80
CA ILE A 96 14.31 29.16 -12.94
C ILE A 96 15.58 29.37 -12.12
N THR A 97 15.98 28.34 -11.37
CA THR A 97 17.25 28.32 -10.61
C THR A 97 18.17 27.19 -11.07
N ASP A 98 19.46 27.24 -10.71
CA ASP A 98 20.44 26.16 -10.98
C ASP A 98 19.98 24.80 -10.45
N ALA A 99 19.25 24.80 -9.32
CA ALA A 99 18.67 23.60 -8.73
C ALA A 99 17.55 23.03 -9.63
N ASP A 100 16.71 23.89 -10.21
CA ASP A 100 15.63 23.50 -11.10
C ASP A 100 16.20 22.93 -12.42
N GLU A 101 17.23 23.58 -12.99
CA GLU A 101 17.94 23.06 -14.16
C GLU A 101 18.61 21.71 -13.90
N TYR A 102 19.20 21.53 -12.71
CA TYR A 102 19.81 20.27 -12.33
C TYR A 102 18.78 19.13 -12.28
N VAL A 103 17.64 19.36 -11.63
CA VAL A 103 16.54 18.37 -11.58
C VAL A 103 15.99 18.11 -12.97
N ALA A 104 15.76 19.14 -13.78
CA ALA A 104 15.28 18.99 -15.15
C ALA A 104 16.21 18.11 -15.99
N ARG A 105 17.53 18.33 -15.93
CA ARG A 105 18.53 17.49 -16.61
C ARG A 105 18.52 16.03 -16.17
N LYS A 106 18.15 15.75 -14.91
CA LYS A 106 18.00 14.38 -14.41
C LYS A 106 16.71 13.75 -14.93
N LEU A 107 15.59 14.45 -14.78
CA LEU A 107 14.28 13.99 -15.25
C LEU A 107 14.24 13.81 -16.77
N TYR A 108 14.99 14.59 -17.55
CA TYR A 108 15.12 14.40 -18.99
C TYR A 108 15.66 13.01 -19.38
N LYS A 109 16.36 12.32 -18.48
CA LYS A 109 16.90 10.98 -18.72
C LYS A 109 15.88 9.87 -18.44
N THR A 110 14.73 10.18 -17.85
CA THR A 110 13.67 9.19 -17.64
C THR A 110 12.83 9.01 -18.91
N HIS A 111 12.31 7.81 -19.12
CA HIS A 111 11.31 7.53 -20.15
C HIS A 111 9.87 7.73 -19.65
N LYS A 112 9.70 8.14 -18.38
CA LYS A 112 8.41 8.37 -17.75
C LYS A 112 7.88 9.77 -18.07
N PRO A 113 6.56 9.96 -18.20
CA PRO A 113 5.97 11.29 -18.37
C PRO A 113 6.34 12.24 -17.23
N VAL A 114 6.77 13.45 -17.60
CA VAL A 114 7.10 14.54 -16.67
C VAL A 114 6.20 15.72 -16.97
N ILE A 115 5.45 16.17 -15.96
CA ILE A 115 4.54 17.32 -16.03
C ILE A 115 5.21 18.49 -15.31
N LEU A 116 5.47 19.58 -16.03
CA LEU A 116 6.06 20.78 -15.47
C LEU A 116 4.97 21.69 -14.88
N ALA A 117 4.94 21.83 -13.56
CA ALA A 117 4.00 22.69 -12.85
C ALA A 117 4.70 23.94 -12.29
N VAL A 118 4.36 25.11 -12.81
CA VAL A 118 4.90 26.41 -12.36
C VAL A 118 3.98 26.98 -11.27
N ASN A 119 4.36 26.80 -10.02
CA ASN A 119 3.54 27.16 -8.86
C ASN A 119 3.75 28.61 -8.41
N LYS A 120 2.86 29.11 -7.54
CA LYS A 120 2.82 30.50 -7.04
C LYS A 120 2.51 31.53 -8.13
N VAL A 121 1.77 31.14 -9.17
CA VAL A 121 1.26 32.06 -10.21
C VAL A 121 -0.09 32.58 -9.74
N ASP A 122 -0.05 33.55 -8.82
CA ASP A 122 -1.24 34.01 -8.10
C ASP A 122 -2.02 35.13 -8.84
N ASN A 123 -1.41 35.74 -9.86
CA ASN A 123 -2.02 36.82 -10.64
C ASN A 123 -1.87 36.59 -12.16
N PRO A 124 -2.72 37.23 -12.99
CA PRO A 124 -2.67 37.07 -14.45
C PRO A 124 -1.39 37.59 -15.11
N GLU A 125 -0.74 38.61 -14.53
CA GLU A 125 0.48 39.21 -15.10
C GLU A 125 1.66 38.23 -15.08
N MET A 126 1.79 37.45 -14.00
CA MET A 126 2.78 36.38 -13.87
C MET A 126 2.59 35.25 -14.89
N ARG A 127 1.43 35.16 -15.58
CA ARG A 127 1.26 34.20 -16.67
C ARG A 127 2.08 34.57 -17.90
N ASN A 128 2.43 35.83 -18.08
CA ASN A 128 3.26 36.25 -19.21
C ASN A 128 4.72 35.77 -19.05
N ASP A 129 5.17 35.52 -17.81
CA ASP A 129 6.53 35.07 -17.51
C ASP A 129 6.67 33.53 -17.57
N ILE A 130 5.59 32.82 -17.89
CA ILE A 130 5.60 31.35 -18.01
C ILE A 130 6.52 30.89 -19.15
N PHE A 131 6.68 31.70 -20.20
CA PHE A 131 7.44 31.32 -21.40
C PHE A 131 8.91 30.98 -21.10
N ASP A 132 9.50 31.59 -20.07
CA ASP A 132 10.87 31.31 -19.66
C ASP A 132 11.05 29.85 -19.20
N PHE A 133 10.00 29.24 -18.64
CA PHE A 133 10.04 27.86 -18.13
C PHE A 133 10.13 26.79 -19.22
N TYR A 134 9.86 27.13 -20.48
CA TYR A 134 10.15 26.24 -21.61
C TYR A 134 11.64 25.90 -21.73
N ALA A 135 12.54 26.75 -21.21
CA ALA A 135 13.99 26.50 -21.21
C ALA A 135 14.38 25.22 -20.46
N LEU A 136 13.54 24.72 -19.55
CA LEU A 136 13.76 23.46 -18.84
C LEU A 136 13.61 22.22 -19.74
N GLY A 137 12.97 22.35 -20.90
CA GLY A 137 12.89 21.28 -21.91
C GLY A 137 11.99 20.10 -21.53
N LEU A 138 10.99 20.32 -20.68
CA LEU A 138 10.09 19.29 -20.14
C LEU A 138 8.64 19.42 -20.65
N GLY A 139 8.44 20.00 -21.83
CA GLY A 139 7.12 20.21 -22.41
C GLY A 139 6.46 21.53 -21.98
N GLU A 140 5.13 21.57 -22.07
CA GLU A 140 4.34 22.76 -21.74
C GLU A 140 4.31 23.03 -20.22
N PRO A 141 4.77 24.22 -19.76
CA PRO A 141 4.67 24.61 -18.35
C PRO A 141 3.23 24.97 -17.97
N LEU A 142 2.68 24.26 -16.99
CA LEU A 142 1.33 24.48 -16.46
C LEU A 142 1.37 25.47 -15.28
N PRO A 143 0.78 26.67 -15.40
CA PRO A 143 0.76 27.63 -14.30
C PRO A 143 -0.28 27.27 -13.25
N ILE A 144 0.16 27.18 -11.99
CA ILE A 144 -0.72 26.87 -10.87
C ILE A 144 -0.53 27.83 -9.69
N SER A 145 -1.57 27.92 -8.88
CA SER A 145 -1.48 28.40 -7.49
C SER A 145 -2.02 27.32 -6.58
N SER A 146 -1.14 26.55 -5.94
CA SER A 146 -1.56 25.51 -4.99
C SER A 146 -2.28 26.09 -3.76
N VAL A 147 -2.05 27.35 -3.41
CA VAL A 147 -2.74 28.01 -2.29
C VAL A 147 -4.17 28.38 -2.67
N HIS A 148 -4.38 28.88 -3.89
CA HIS A 148 -5.70 29.34 -4.36
C HIS A 148 -6.47 28.29 -5.17
N GLY A 149 -5.84 27.16 -5.52
CA GLY A 149 -6.45 26.10 -6.34
C GLY A 149 -6.58 26.43 -7.83
N ILE A 150 -5.87 27.46 -8.30
CA ILE A 150 -5.92 27.88 -9.71
C ILE A 150 -5.01 26.96 -10.53
N GLY A 151 -5.50 26.47 -11.68
CA GLY A 151 -4.73 25.63 -12.62
C GLY A 151 -4.43 24.21 -12.13
N THR A 152 -4.86 23.84 -10.93
CA THR A 152 -4.61 22.49 -10.39
C THR A 152 -5.41 21.41 -11.14
N GLY A 153 -6.56 21.77 -11.72
CA GLY A 153 -7.32 20.88 -12.61
C GLY A 153 -6.52 20.49 -13.86
N ASP A 154 -5.87 21.45 -14.51
CA ASP A 154 -5.06 21.20 -15.72
C ASP A 154 -3.89 20.24 -15.43
N VAL A 155 -3.27 20.36 -14.25
CA VAL A 155 -2.23 19.40 -13.79
C VAL A 155 -2.83 18.01 -13.55
N LEU A 156 -4.03 17.92 -12.99
CA LEU A 156 -4.71 16.64 -12.74
C LEU A 156 -5.17 15.97 -14.04
N ASP A 157 -5.64 16.76 -15.01
CA ASP A 157 -5.96 16.29 -16.36
C ASP A 157 -4.70 15.71 -17.03
N ALA A 158 -3.58 16.45 -17.02
CA ALA A 158 -2.30 15.98 -17.55
C ALA A 158 -1.80 14.72 -16.84
N ILE A 159 -1.98 14.61 -15.50
CA ILE A 159 -1.66 13.39 -14.75
C ILE A 159 -2.50 12.23 -15.31
N VAL A 160 -3.82 12.38 -15.31
CA VAL A 160 -4.75 11.32 -15.72
C VAL A 160 -4.54 10.92 -17.18
N GLU A 161 -4.20 11.83 -18.09
CA GLU A 161 -3.89 11.50 -19.49
C GLU A 161 -2.62 10.65 -19.63
N ASN A 162 -1.62 10.87 -18.77
CA ASN A 162 -0.34 10.19 -18.81
C ASN A 162 -0.26 8.96 -17.90
N LEU A 163 -1.24 8.75 -17.02
CA LEU A 163 -1.33 7.54 -16.21
C LEU A 163 -1.46 6.33 -17.14
N PRO A 164 -0.66 5.26 -16.94
CA PRO A 164 -0.72 4.07 -17.77
C PRO A 164 -2.17 3.58 -17.83
N HIS A 165 -2.71 3.45 -19.05
CA HIS A 165 -4.03 2.86 -19.26
C HIS A 165 -4.10 1.51 -18.56
N GLU A 166 -5.25 1.18 -17.98
CA GLU A 166 -5.52 -0.17 -17.47
C GLU A 166 -5.48 -1.12 -18.67
N VAL A 167 -4.28 -1.58 -19.01
CA VAL A 167 -4.05 -2.61 -20.01
C VAL A 167 -3.49 -3.78 -19.22
N GLU A 168 -4.39 -4.68 -18.84
CA GLU A 168 -4.30 -6.11 -19.15
C GLU A 168 -5.53 -6.82 -18.57
N GLU A 169 -6.05 -7.81 -19.31
CA GLU A 169 -6.81 -8.91 -18.73
C GLU A 169 -5.88 -9.58 -17.71
N GLU A 170 -5.86 -9.10 -16.46
CA GLU A 170 -5.18 -9.80 -15.38
C GLU A 170 -5.76 -11.21 -15.38
N ASN A 171 -4.92 -12.23 -15.66
CA ASN A 171 -5.33 -13.60 -15.45
C ASN A 171 -5.74 -13.72 -13.98
N PRO A 172 -7.04 -13.83 -13.66
CA PRO A 172 -7.52 -13.75 -12.28
C PRO A 172 -7.02 -14.92 -11.45
N ASP A 173 -6.52 -15.97 -12.11
CA ASP A 173 -5.97 -17.15 -11.49
C ASP A 173 -4.53 -16.94 -11.00
N VAL A 174 -3.80 -15.91 -11.45
CA VAL A 174 -2.43 -15.65 -10.97
C VAL A 174 -2.46 -14.99 -9.59
N ILE A 175 -1.82 -15.61 -8.61
CA ILE A 175 -1.74 -15.06 -7.25
C ILE A 175 -0.51 -14.16 -7.12
N LYS A 176 -0.73 -12.87 -6.83
CA LYS A 176 0.34 -11.89 -6.61
C LYS A 176 0.67 -11.81 -5.12
N PHE A 177 1.94 -11.93 -4.75
CA PHE A 177 2.34 -11.77 -3.36
C PHE A 177 3.68 -11.05 -3.18
N SER A 178 3.90 -10.47 -2.00
CA SER A 178 5.15 -9.80 -1.65
C SER A 178 5.66 -10.21 -0.27
N LEU A 179 6.95 -10.00 -0.04
CA LEU A 179 7.57 -10.10 1.29
C LEU A 179 7.90 -8.69 1.77
N ILE A 180 7.35 -8.30 2.92
CA ILE A 180 7.61 -7.02 3.58
C ILE A 180 8.29 -7.23 4.93
N GLY A 181 8.88 -6.16 5.48
CA GLY A 181 9.54 -6.19 6.78
C GLY A 181 10.80 -5.33 6.80
N ARG A 182 11.42 -5.18 7.97
CA ARG A 182 12.67 -4.39 8.14
C ARG A 182 13.82 -4.88 7.25
N PRO A 183 14.85 -4.04 7.01
CA PRO A 183 16.14 -4.51 6.50
C PRO A 183 16.67 -5.69 7.33
N ASN A 184 17.40 -6.62 6.70
CA ASN A 184 18.10 -7.74 7.36
C ASN A 184 17.25 -8.81 8.07
N VAL A 185 15.92 -8.76 7.99
CA VAL A 185 15.03 -9.84 8.50
C VAL A 185 15.12 -11.15 7.69
N GLY A 186 15.85 -11.14 6.57
CA GLY A 186 16.09 -12.32 5.73
C GLY A 186 15.11 -12.50 4.57
N LYS A 187 14.46 -11.44 4.10
CA LYS A 187 13.56 -11.47 2.91
C LYS A 187 14.24 -12.07 1.68
N SER A 188 15.41 -11.56 1.28
CA SER A 188 16.14 -12.07 0.10
C SER A 188 16.56 -13.53 0.27
N SER A 189 16.93 -13.95 1.49
CA SER A 189 17.25 -15.34 1.81
C SER A 189 16.00 -16.24 1.69
N LEU A 190 14.85 -15.79 2.18
CA LEU A 190 13.58 -16.52 2.04
C LEU A 190 13.19 -16.71 0.58
N ILE A 191 13.32 -15.66 -0.24
CA ILE A 191 13.00 -15.72 -1.68
C ILE A 191 13.85 -16.76 -2.39
N ASN A 192 15.16 -16.69 -2.22
CA ASN A 192 16.06 -17.66 -2.84
C ASN A 192 15.79 -19.08 -2.36
N ALA A 193 15.43 -19.24 -1.08
CA ALA A 193 15.10 -20.54 -0.52
C ALA A 193 13.77 -21.09 -1.08
N ILE A 194 12.73 -20.26 -1.22
CA ILE A 194 11.44 -20.61 -1.84
C ILE A 194 11.63 -21.00 -3.31
N LEU A 195 12.36 -20.19 -4.08
CA LEU A 195 12.62 -20.46 -5.51
C LEU A 195 13.52 -21.68 -5.74
N GLY A 196 14.27 -22.11 -4.72
CA GLY A 196 15.13 -23.29 -4.74
C GLY A 196 14.51 -24.53 -4.10
N GLU A 197 13.19 -24.54 -3.88
CA GLU A 197 12.43 -25.73 -3.49
C GLU A 197 12.06 -26.55 -4.73
N ASP A 198 12.14 -27.88 -4.64
CA ASP A 198 11.85 -28.80 -5.77
C ASP A 198 10.42 -28.64 -6.32
N ARG A 199 9.52 -28.08 -5.52
CA ARG A 199 8.11 -27.85 -5.86
C ARG A 199 7.83 -26.54 -6.57
N VAL A 200 8.86 -25.70 -6.77
CA VAL A 200 8.73 -24.39 -7.41
C VAL A 200 9.45 -24.42 -8.74
N ILE A 201 8.69 -24.27 -9.82
CA ILE A 201 9.22 -24.26 -11.19
C ILE A 201 9.25 -22.82 -11.67
N ALA A 202 10.44 -22.30 -11.95
CA ALA A 202 10.59 -20.95 -12.51
C ALA A 202 9.93 -20.89 -13.89
N SER A 203 9.09 -19.88 -14.11
CA SER A 203 8.40 -19.70 -15.39
C SER A 203 9.22 -18.76 -16.29
N PRO A 204 9.47 -19.11 -17.56
CA PRO A 204 10.23 -18.29 -18.50
C PRO A 204 9.42 -17.12 -19.09
N VAL A 205 8.25 -16.78 -18.54
CA VAL A 205 7.36 -15.75 -19.09
C VAL A 205 8.11 -14.43 -19.21
N ALA A 206 8.32 -14.01 -20.46
CA ALA A 206 8.84 -12.70 -20.80
C ALA A 206 7.70 -11.69 -20.62
N GLY A 207 7.61 -11.10 -19.43
CA GLY A 207 6.73 -9.97 -19.16
C GLY A 207 7.23 -8.69 -19.82
N THR A 208 6.34 -7.71 -19.95
CA THR A 208 6.62 -6.40 -20.56
C THR A 208 7.70 -5.64 -19.77
N THR A 209 8.18 -4.51 -20.28
CA THR A 209 9.22 -3.69 -19.63
C THR A 209 8.88 -3.24 -18.19
N ARG A 210 7.62 -3.39 -17.74
CA ARG A 210 7.16 -3.10 -16.37
C ARG A 210 7.39 -4.26 -15.38
N ASP A 211 7.49 -5.49 -15.88
CA ASP A 211 7.50 -6.73 -15.09
C ASP A 211 8.90 -7.35 -14.92
N ALA A 212 9.94 -6.74 -15.50
CA ALA A 212 11.32 -7.23 -15.44
C ALA A 212 11.91 -7.36 -14.02
N ILE A 213 11.16 -6.93 -12.99
CA ILE A 213 11.53 -6.89 -11.58
C ILE A 213 10.80 -7.97 -10.76
N ASP A 214 9.70 -8.52 -11.26
CA ASP A 214 8.89 -9.52 -10.56
C ASP A 214 9.38 -10.93 -10.90
N THR A 215 9.16 -11.89 -10.01
CA THR A 215 9.53 -13.29 -10.25
C THR A 215 8.29 -14.13 -10.43
N HIS A 216 8.18 -14.77 -11.60
CA HIS A 216 7.09 -15.69 -11.92
C HIS A 216 7.50 -17.14 -11.66
N PHE A 217 6.63 -17.89 -11.00
CA PHE A 217 6.83 -19.32 -10.81
C PHE A 217 5.49 -20.05 -10.69
N THR A 218 5.55 -21.36 -10.87
CA THR A 218 4.39 -22.25 -10.74
C THR A 218 4.68 -23.28 -9.66
N ASP A 219 3.67 -23.65 -8.87
CA ASP A 219 3.79 -24.79 -7.96
C ASP A 219 3.60 -26.14 -8.67
N ALA A 220 3.71 -27.23 -7.93
CA ALA A 220 3.53 -28.58 -8.45
C ALA A 220 2.10 -28.89 -8.93
N ASP A 221 1.10 -28.13 -8.46
CA ASP A 221 -0.32 -28.30 -8.81
C ASP A 221 -0.72 -27.44 -10.02
N GLY A 222 0.21 -26.65 -10.58
CA GLY A 222 -0.02 -25.79 -11.73
C GLY A 222 -0.52 -24.38 -11.38
N GLN A 223 -0.59 -24.01 -10.11
CA GLN A 223 -0.97 -22.67 -9.68
C GLN A 223 0.15 -21.68 -10.00
N GLU A 224 -0.18 -20.63 -10.75
CA GLU A 224 0.76 -19.56 -11.10
C GLU A 224 0.85 -18.51 -9.99
N PHE A 225 2.08 -18.11 -9.68
CA PHE A 225 2.40 -17.08 -8.71
C PHE A 225 3.26 -16.00 -9.33
N THR A 226 3.01 -14.76 -8.93
CA THR A 226 3.90 -13.63 -9.21
C THR A 226 4.37 -13.03 -7.90
N MET A 227 5.66 -13.15 -7.63
CA MET A 227 6.31 -12.47 -6.51
C MET A 227 6.67 -11.04 -6.91
N ILE A 228 6.06 -10.08 -6.24
CA ILE A 228 6.19 -8.66 -6.50
C ILE A 228 7.51 -8.11 -5.91
N ASP A 229 8.18 -7.27 -6.69
CA ASP A 229 9.35 -6.45 -6.31
C ASP A 229 10.60 -7.24 -5.88
N THR A 230 11.01 -8.22 -6.68
CA THR A 230 12.19 -9.06 -6.37
C THR A 230 13.54 -8.41 -6.68
N ALA A 231 13.62 -7.46 -7.62
CA ALA A 231 14.89 -6.81 -8.00
C ALA A 231 15.37 -5.77 -6.99
N GLY A 232 14.47 -5.06 -6.29
CA GLY A 232 14.84 -4.17 -5.17
C GLY A 232 15.50 -4.93 -4.02
N MET A 233 15.14 -6.19 -3.83
CA MET A 233 15.72 -7.08 -2.83
C MET A 233 17.06 -7.72 -3.25
N ARG A 234 17.41 -7.69 -4.55
CA ARG A 234 18.68 -8.18 -5.11
C ARG A 234 19.75 -7.10 -5.27
N LYS A 235 19.36 -5.82 -5.37
CA LYS A 235 20.28 -4.67 -5.54
C LYS A 235 20.45 -3.87 -4.24
N SER A 236 20.72 -4.52 -3.11
CA SER A 236 21.13 -3.81 -1.89
C SER A 236 22.49 -3.16 -2.11
N GLY A 237 22.54 -1.83 -2.29
CA GLY A 237 23.82 -1.16 -2.52
C GLY A 237 23.78 0.32 -2.89
N LYS A 238 22.61 0.97 -2.96
CA LYS A 238 22.54 2.42 -3.17
C LYS A 238 22.40 3.16 -1.85
N VAL A 239 23.10 4.29 -1.71
CA VAL A 239 23.23 5.07 -0.46
C VAL A 239 21.87 5.45 0.16
N TYR A 240 20.85 5.74 -0.66
CA TYR A 240 19.51 6.15 -0.20
C TYR A 240 18.61 4.99 0.28
N GLU A 241 18.94 3.73 -0.03
CA GLU A 241 18.19 2.56 0.46
C GLU A 241 18.27 2.42 1.99
N ASN A 242 19.28 3.04 2.62
CA ASN A 242 19.44 3.06 4.07
C ASN A 242 18.46 3.99 4.79
N THR A 243 17.68 4.81 4.07
CA THR A 243 16.66 5.64 4.71
C THR A 243 15.41 4.81 5.02
N GLU A 244 14.93 4.93 6.26
CA GLU A 244 13.74 4.25 6.74
C GLU A 244 12.51 4.53 5.87
N LYS A 245 12.37 5.79 5.42
CA LYS A 245 11.27 6.27 4.58
C LYS A 245 11.24 5.64 3.18
N TYR A 246 12.40 5.42 2.56
CA TYR A 246 12.47 4.75 1.25
C TYR A 246 12.14 3.25 1.36
N SER A 247 12.58 2.59 2.44
CA SER A 247 12.20 1.20 2.69
C SER A 247 10.68 1.03 2.89
N VAL A 248 10.03 2.01 3.52
CA VAL A 248 8.55 2.06 3.64
C VAL A 248 7.90 2.26 2.27
N MET A 249 8.43 3.14 1.41
CA MET A 249 7.92 3.36 0.05
C MET A 249 7.80 2.09 -0.77
N ARG A 250 8.89 1.34 -0.82
CA ARG A 250 8.94 0.09 -1.57
C ARG A 250 7.97 -0.93 -1.00
N ALA A 251 7.87 -1.02 0.32
CA ALA A 251 6.91 -1.90 0.96
C ALA A 251 5.46 -1.52 0.56
N MET A 252 5.10 -0.23 0.56
CA MET A 252 3.78 0.24 0.13
C MET A 252 3.48 -0.15 -1.31
N ARG A 253 4.41 0.10 -2.23
CA ARG A 253 4.23 -0.25 -3.63
C ARG A 253 4.07 -1.75 -3.84
N ALA A 254 4.83 -2.57 -3.10
CA ALA A 254 4.72 -4.02 -3.13
C ALA A 254 3.38 -4.50 -2.56
N ILE A 255 2.90 -3.90 -1.47
CA ILE A 255 1.58 -4.14 -0.87
C ILE A 255 0.48 -3.86 -1.89
N ASP A 256 0.48 -2.69 -2.54
CA ASP A 256 -0.56 -2.28 -3.48
C ASP A 256 -0.71 -3.26 -4.65
N ARG A 257 0.42 -3.80 -5.15
CA ARG A 257 0.49 -4.76 -6.26
C ARG A 257 0.25 -6.22 -5.85
N SER A 258 0.19 -6.53 -4.56
CA SER A 258 -0.02 -7.89 -4.05
C SER A 258 -1.49 -8.17 -3.73
N ASP A 259 -1.90 -9.44 -3.83
CA ASP A 259 -3.10 -9.98 -3.20
C ASP A 259 -2.81 -10.38 -1.74
N VAL A 260 -1.65 -11.04 -1.53
CA VAL A 260 -1.20 -11.57 -0.24
C VAL A 260 0.17 -11.00 0.15
N VAL A 261 0.34 -10.63 1.41
CA VAL A 261 1.53 -9.99 1.95
C VAL A 261 2.12 -10.86 3.06
N LEU A 262 3.40 -11.22 2.92
CA LEU A 262 4.16 -11.96 3.93
C LEU A 262 4.93 -10.96 4.80
N MET A 263 4.47 -10.74 6.02
CA MET A 263 5.14 -9.89 6.99
C MET A 263 6.27 -10.66 7.67
N VAL A 264 7.51 -10.39 7.27
CA VAL A 264 8.70 -11.11 7.75
C VAL A 264 9.26 -10.44 9.00
N LEU A 265 9.27 -11.18 10.10
CA LEU A 265 9.89 -10.82 11.37
C LEU A 265 11.21 -11.58 11.56
N ASN A 266 12.16 -10.97 12.27
CA ASN A 266 13.40 -11.63 12.68
C ASN A 266 13.25 -12.18 14.11
N ALA A 267 13.32 -13.51 14.28
CA ALA A 267 13.23 -14.17 15.58
C ALA A 267 14.33 -13.73 16.57
N GLU A 268 15.49 -13.31 16.11
CA GLU A 268 16.59 -12.86 16.99
C GLU A 268 16.36 -11.47 17.58
N GLU A 269 15.71 -10.60 16.79
CA GLU A 269 15.62 -9.18 17.10
C GLU A 269 14.28 -8.77 17.72
N GLY A 270 13.31 -9.68 17.77
CA GLY A 270 11.97 -9.37 18.23
C GLY A 270 11.18 -8.48 17.27
N ILE A 271 10.00 -8.08 17.74
CA ILE A 271 9.10 -7.15 17.05
C ILE A 271 9.54 -5.71 17.38
N ARG A 272 9.59 -4.84 16.37
CA ARG A 272 9.86 -3.40 16.55
C ARG A 272 8.71 -2.54 16.02
N GLU A 273 8.70 -1.26 16.38
CA GLU A 273 7.69 -0.29 15.92
C GLU A 273 7.58 -0.21 14.40
N TYR A 274 8.71 -0.28 13.69
CA TYR A 274 8.70 -0.33 12.23
C TYR A 274 7.89 -1.52 11.68
N ASP A 275 7.95 -2.67 12.35
CA ASP A 275 7.23 -3.88 11.92
C ASP A 275 5.72 -3.67 12.02
N LYS A 276 5.26 -3.06 13.13
CA LYS A 276 3.86 -2.67 13.32
C LYS A 276 3.39 -1.70 12.25
N ARG A 277 4.20 -0.69 11.94
CA ARG A 277 3.84 0.31 10.92
C ARG A 277 3.59 -0.32 9.55
N ILE A 278 4.51 -1.15 9.04
CA ILE A 278 4.33 -1.75 7.71
C ILE A 278 3.17 -2.75 7.69
N ALA A 279 3.03 -3.54 8.76
CA ALA A 279 1.93 -4.48 8.87
C ALA A 279 0.57 -3.75 8.92
N GLY A 280 0.51 -2.58 9.57
CA GLY A 280 -0.64 -1.68 9.55
C GLY A 280 -1.03 -1.24 8.14
N PHE A 281 -0.07 -0.81 7.32
CA PHE A 281 -0.35 -0.44 5.94
C PHE A 281 -0.92 -1.59 5.09
N ALA A 282 -0.39 -2.81 5.25
CA ALA A 282 -0.90 -3.98 4.55
C ALA A 282 -2.35 -4.32 4.98
N HIS A 283 -2.65 -4.14 6.26
CA HIS A 283 -4.00 -4.31 6.80
C HIS A 283 -4.98 -3.27 6.23
N GLU A 284 -4.58 -1.99 6.23
CA GLU A 284 -5.38 -0.86 5.71
C GLU A 284 -5.66 -1.01 4.21
N ALA A 285 -4.67 -1.51 3.46
CA ALA A 285 -4.83 -1.82 2.04
C ALA A 285 -5.71 -3.06 1.78
N GLY A 286 -6.23 -3.71 2.82
CA GLY A 286 -7.15 -4.85 2.71
C GLY A 286 -6.50 -6.13 2.17
N LYS A 287 -5.18 -6.26 2.31
CA LYS A 287 -4.43 -7.40 1.76
C LYS A 287 -4.57 -8.64 2.63
N GLY A 288 -4.43 -9.80 2.00
CA GLY A 288 -4.28 -11.06 2.72
C GLY A 288 -2.93 -11.05 3.41
N MET A 289 -2.80 -11.63 4.60
CA MET A 289 -1.59 -11.49 5.41
C MET A 289 -1.15 -12.82 6.02
N ILE A 290 0.17 -13.07 5.99
CA ILE A 290 0.84 -14.13 6.76
C ILE A 290 1.95 -13.47 7.57
N ILE A 291 2.01 -13.75 8.88
CA ILE A 291 3.13 -13.34 9.72
C ILE A 291 4.19 -14.46 9.68
N VAL A 292 5.36 -14.14 9.14
CA VAL A 292 6.47 -15.07 8.92
C VAL A 292 7.59 -14.76 9.90
N VAL A 293 7.77 -15.60 10.92
CA VAL A 293 8.88 -15.47 11.88
C VAL A 293 10.08 -16.23 11.34
N ASN A 294 11.01 -15.51 10.72
CA ASN A 294 12.21 -16.06 10.08
C ASN A 294 13.39 -16.15 11.06
N LYS A 295 14.46 -16.85 10.64
CA LYS A 295 15.63 -17.20 11.46
C LYS A 295 15.24 -17.99 12.70
N TRP A 296 14.17 -18.77 12.62
CA TRP A 296 13.71 -19.54 13.77
C TRP A 296 14.77 -20.53 14.26
N ASP A 297 15.68 -20.98 13.38
CA ASP A 297 16.80 -21.87 13.70
C ASP A 297 17.79 -21.31 14.73
N THR A 298 17.87 -19.99 14.89
CA THR A 298 18.91 -19.36 15.72
C THR A 298 18.55 -19.27 17.21
N LEU A 299 17.27 -19.45 17.55
CA LEU A 299 16.81 -19.44 18.94
C LEU A 299 17.06 -20.80 19.60
N GLU A 300 17.58 -20.77 20.83
CA GLU A 300 17.45 -21.88 21.77
C GLU A 300 15.99 -22.01 22.18
N LYS A 301 15.43 -23.21 22.01
CA LYS A 301 13.99 -23.45 22.14
C LYS A 301 13.70 -24.35 23.32
N ASP A 302 12.68 -23.96 24.06
CA ASP A 302 11.98 -24.81 25.02
C ASP A 302 10.55 -25.09 24.54
N ASN A 303 9.79 -25.84 25.34
CA ASN A 303 8.39 -26.18 25.03
C ASN A 303 7.43 -24.98 25.01
N ARG A 304 7.85 -23.80 25.50
CA ARG A 304 7.01 -22.60 25.61
C ARG A 304 7.38 -21.53 24.59
N THR A 305 8.56 -21.61 23.98
CA THR A 305 9.12 -20.57 23.11
C THR A 305 8.18 -20.21 21.97
N MET A 306 7.61 -21.21 21.28
CA MET A 306 6.67 -20.97 20.18
C MET A 306 5.38 -20.28 20.65
N LYS A 307 4.81 -20.74 21.76
CA LYS A 307 3.59 -20.17 22.34
C LYS A 307 3.80 -18.74 22.83
N ASN A 308 4.92 -18.48 23.51
CA ASN A 308 5.25 -17.13 23.99
C ASN A 308 5.38 -16.15 22.81
N TRP A 309 5.99 -16.59 21.69
CA TRP A 309 6.06 -15.79 20.47
C TRP A 309 4.69 -15.53 19.84
N GLU A 310 3.82 -16.54 19.80
CA GLU A 310 2.45 -16.34 19.32
C GLU A 310 1.70 -15.34 20.19
N GLU A 311 1.79 -15.44 21.51
CA GLU A 311 1.16 -14.51 22.45
C GLU A 311 1.69 -13.08 22.27
N ASP A 312 3.02 -12.90 22.18
CA ASP A 312 3.64 -11.59 21.94
C ASP A 312 3.22 -11.01 20.58
N ILE A 313 3.22 -11.79 19.50
CA ILE A 313 2.71 -11.33 18.19
C ILE A 313 1.24 -10.89 18.30
N ARG A 314 0.39 -11.64 19.00
CA ARG A 314 -1.02 -11.28 19.15
C ARG A 314 -1.20 -10.03 20.03
N GLU A 315 -0.32 -9.80 20.99
CA GLU A 315 -0.30 -8.58 21.81
C GLU A 315 0.18 -7.35 21.04
N GLN A 316 1.24 -7.49 20.23
CA GLN A 316 1.81 -6.39 19.44
C GLN A 316 1.03 -6.08 18.16
N PHE A 317 0.37 -7.07 17.56
CA PHE A 317 -0.41 -6.97 16.32
C PHE A 317 -1.90 -7.26 16.56
N GLN A 318 -2.52 -6.53 17.49
CA GLN A 318 -3.93 -6.75 17.89
C GLN A 318 -4.92 -6.57 16.74
N TYR A 319 -4.55 -5.82 15.71
CA TYR A 319 -5.33 -5.60 14.49
C TYR A 319 -5.17 -6.70 13.43
N LEU A 320 -4.29 -7.69 13.66
CA LEU A 320 -4.09 -8.85 12.77
C LEU A 320 -4.51 -10.19 13.38
N PRO A 321 -5.66 -10.32 14.08
CA PRO A 321 -6.05 -11.59 14.68
C PRO A 321 -6.34 -12.67 13.62
N TYR A 322 -6.66 -12.25 12.39
CA TYR A 322 -6.95 -13.13 11.27
C TYR A 322 -5.69 -13.69 10.59
N ALA A 323 -4.53 -13.04 10.73
CA ALA A 323 -3.32 -13.44 10.02
C ALA A 323 -2.72 -14.71 10.67
N PRO A 324 -2.50 -15.81 9.90
CA PRO A 324 -1.78 -16.97 10.40
C PRO A 324 -0.31 -16.62 10.66
N ILE A 325 0.28 -17.31 11.64
CA ILE A 325 1.68 -17.17 12.04
C ILE A 325 2.43 -18.44 11.63
N ILE A 326 3.56 -18.29 10.95
CA ILE A 326 4.43 -19.40 10.60
C ILE A 326 5.88 -19.11 10.97
N PHE A 327 6.49 -20.05 11.69
CA PHE A 327 7.90 -20.03 12.06
C PHE A 327 8.72 -20.77 11.02
N VAL A 328 9.71 -20.09 10.42
CA VAL A 328 10.51 -20.61 9.31
C VAL A 328 11.99 -20.33 9.48
N SER A 329 12.80 -21.01 8.68
CA SER A 329 14.23 -20.71 8.55
C SER A 329 14.61 -20.77 7.08
N ALA A 330 15.03 -19.62 6.53
CA ALA A 330 15.61 -19.57 5.20
C ALA A 330 16.90 -20.41 5.08
N LEU A 331 17.69 -20.48 6.16
CA LEU A 331 18.98 -21.18 6.19
C LEU A 331 18.81 -22.69 6.15
N THR A 332 17.93 -23.23 7.00
CA THR A 332 17.72 -24.69 7.12
C THR A 332 16.58 -25.20 6.23
N LYS A 333 15.92 -24.29 5.50
CA LYS A 333 14.68 -24.54 4.75
C LYS A 333 13.50 -25.04 5.59
N GLN A 334 13.55 -24.81 6.91
CA GLN A 334 12.49 -25.26 7.82
C GLN A 334 11.14 -24.64 7.44
N ARG A 335 10.15 -25.50 7.14
CA ARG A 335 8.74 -25.16 6.90
C ARG A 335 8.47 -24.22 5.71
N LEU A 336 9.44 -23.96 4.84
CA LEU A 336 9.26 -23.06 3.67
C LEU A 336 8.26 -23.62 2.66
N HIS A 337 8.25 -24.94 2.45
CA HIS A 337 7.30 -25.64 1.56
C HIS A 337 5.82 -25.39 1.89
N LYS A 338 5.48 -24.89 3.09
CA LYS A 338 4.10 -24.58 3.50
C LYS A 338 3.62 -23.22 2.99
N LEU A 339 4.53 -22.29 2.67
CA LEU A 339 4.17 -20.92 2.31
C LEU A 339 3.30 -20.84 1.04
N PRO A 340 3.61 -21.53 -0.08
CA PRO A 340 2.77 -21.48 -1.27
C PRO A 340 1.32 -21.94 -1.01
N GLU A 341 1.15 -23.03 -0.25
CA GLU A 341 -0.16 -23.55 0.10
C GLU A 341 -0.95 -22.58 1.00
N MET A 342 -0.29 -21.96 1.98
CA MET A 342 -0.92 -20.93 2.82
C MET A 342 -1.33 -19.69 2.00
N ILE A 343 -0.48 -19.25 1.07
CA ILE A 343 -0.78 -18.11 0.18
C ILE A 343 -2.01 -18.43 -0.68
N LYS A 344 -2.10 -19.65 -1.21
CA LYS A 344 -3.25 -20.13 -1.99
C LYS A 344 -4.54 -20.12 -1.17
N GLN A 345 -4.53 -20.71 0.02
CA GLN A 345 -5.70 -20.76 0.92
C GLN A 345 -6.21 -19.35 1.29
N ILE A 346 -5.31 -18.39 1.49
CA ILE A 346 -5.67 -17.00 1.77
C ILE A 346 -6.28 -16.34 0.53
N SER A 347 -5.69 -16.54 -0.65
CA SER A 347 -6.25 -16.03 -1.91
C SER A 347 -7.66 -16.57 -2.16
N GLU A 348 -7.89 -17.87 -1.93
CA GLU A 348 -9.22 -18.49 -2.00
C GLU A 348 -10.20 -17.87 -0.99
N SER A 349 -9.75 -17.66 0.25
CA SER A 349 -10.54 -17.01 1.31
C SER A 349 -10.92 -15.57 0.95
N GLN A 350 -10.01 -14.79 0.35
CA GLN A 350 -10.27 -13.41 -0.09
C GLN A 350 -11.31 -13.33 -1.23
N ASN A 351 -11.35 -14.35 -2.07
CA ASN A 351 -12.26 -14.46 -3.22
C ASN A 351 -13.63 -15.07 -2.87
N THR A 352 -13.81 -15.52 -1.63
CA THR A 352 -15.06 -16.18 -1.22
C THR A 352 -16.24 -15.22 -1.30
N ARG A 353 -17.28 -15.61 -2.03
CA ARG A 353 -18.55 -14.88 -2.15
C ARG A 353 -19.65 -15.61 -1.40
N ILE A 354 -20.23 -14.94 -0.42
CA ILE A 354 -21.29 -15.46 0.44
C ILE A 354 -22.65 -15.03 -0.12
N PRO A 355 -23.59 -15.97 -0.33
CA PRO A 355 -24.97 -15.64 -0.69
C PRO A 355 -25.63 -14.78 0.40
N SER A 356 -26.33 -13.70 0.00
CA SER A 356 -26.94 -12.77 0.94
C SER A 356 -27.92 -13.46 1.89
N ALA A 357 -28.64 -14.50 1.46
CA ALA A 357 -29.55 -15.26 2.34
C ALA A 357 -28.80 -15.86 3.55
N VAL A 358 -27.73 -16.62 3.30
CA VAL A 358 -26.92 -17.27 4.34
C VAL A 358 -26.26 -16.25 5.26
N LEU A 359 -25.78 -15.13 4.69
CA LEU A 359 -25.24 -14.03 5.49
C LEU A 359 -26.30 -13.45 6.44
N ASN A 360 -27.54 -13.25 5.96
CA ASN A 360 -28.61 -12.71 6.79
C ASN A 360 -29.03 -13.67 7.89
N ASP A 361 -29.02 -14.99 7.65
CA ASP A 361 -29.27 -15.99 8.69
C ASP A 361 -28.24 -15.87 9.83
N VAL A 362 -26.94 -15.79 9.49
CA VAL A 362 -25.85 -15.59 10.47
C VAL A 362 -26.02 -14.30 11.26
N ILE A 363 -26.43 -13.20 10.61
CA ILE A 363 -26.66 -11.92 11.28
C ILE A 363 -27.88 -11.99 12.21
N MET A 364 -28.96 -12.68 11.82
CA MET A 364 -30.13 -12.86 12.66
C MET A 364 -29.81 -13.71 13.90
N ASP A 365 -29.04 -14.79 13.73
CA ASP A 365 -28.55 -15.60 14.84
C ASP A 365 -27.67 -14.78 15.80
N ALA A 366 -26.79 -13.93 15.24
CA ALA A 366 -25.96 -13.02 16.03
C ALA A 366 -26.80 -12.04 16.87
N ILE A 367 -27.85 -11.46 16.28
CA ILE A 367 -28.77 -10.55 16.98
C ILE A 367 -29.54 -11.27 18.09
N ALA A 368 -29.92 -12.53 17.87
CA ALA A 368 -30.60 -13.34 18.86
C ALA A 368 -29.71 -13.63 20.09
N ILE A 369 -28.41 -13.83 19.87
CA ILE A 369 -27.42 -14.04 20.94
C ILE A 369 -27.14 -12.73 21.71
N ASN A 370 -26.90 -11.64 20.98
CA ASN A 370 -26.59 -10.34 21.55
C ASN A 370 -27.48 -9.25 20.93
N PRO A 371 -28.58 -8.88 21.62
CA PRO A 371 -29.53 -7.89 21.11
C PRO A 371 -28.85 -6.57 20.76
N THR A 372 -29.36 -5.94 19.69
CA THR A 372 -28.86 -4.65 19.19
C THR A 372 -28.90 -3.54 20.26
N PRO A 373 -27.91 -2.63 20.29
CA PRO A 373 -27.86 -1.54 21.24
C PRO A 373 -29.05 -0.58 21.11
N THR A 374 -29.30 0.15 22.19
CA THR A 374 -30.29 1.25 22.24
C THR A 374 -29.57 2.49 22.74
N ASP A 375 -29.66 3.60 22.01
CA ASP A 375 -29.15 4.90 22.42
C ASP A 375 -30.25 5.95 22.33
N LYS A 376 -30.35 6.82 23.35
CA LYS A 376 -31.37 7.90 23.46
C LYS A 376 -32.80 7.45 23.12
N GLY A 377 -33.17 6.24 23.53
CA GLY A 377 -34.51 5.66 23.30
C GLY A 377 -34.75 5.11 21.89
N LYS A 378 -33.76 5.16 20.99
CA LYS A 378 -33.79 4.53 19.67
C LYS A 378 -32.97 3.25 19.66
N ARG A 379 -33.60 2.15 19.24
CA ARG A 379 -32.92 0.87 19.05
C ARG A 379 -32.29 0.81 17.65
N LEU A 380 -31.05 0.32 17.56
CA LEU A 380 -30.44 -0.04 16.29
C LEU A 380 -31.27 -1.15 15.62
N LYS A 381 -31.73 -0.92 14.40
CA LYS A 381 -32.45 -1.92 13.60
C LYS A 381 -31.55 -2.30 12.43
N ILE A 382 -31.20 -3.58 12.36
CA ILE A 382 -30.51 -4.17 11.21
C ILE A 382 -31.59 -4.75 10.30
N PHE A 383 -31.65 -4.29 9.05
CA PHE A 383 -32.64 -4.73 8.08
C PHE A 383 -32.16 -5.95 7.30
N TYR A 384 -30.96 -5.85 6.73
CA TYR A 384 -30.30 -6.92 6.00
C TYR A 384 -28.82 -6.60 5.82
N ALA A 385 -28.02 -7.59 5.46
CA ALA A 385 -26.63 -7.45 5.05
C ALA A 385 -26.39 -8.06 3.66
N THR A 386 -25.38 -7.55 2.96
CA THR A 386 -24.93 -8.12 1.68
C THR A 386 -23.43 -7.96 1.50
N GLN A 387 -22.80 -8.88 0.78
CA GLN A 387 -21.41 -8.73 0.35
C GLN A 387 -21.36 -7.92 -0.95
N VAL A 388 -20.59 -6.83 -0.97
CA VAL A 388 -20.47 -5.90 -2.11
C VAL A 388 -19.14 -6.04 -2.85
N ALA A 389 -18.10 -6.50 -2.18
CA ALA A 389 -16.78 -6.72 -2.78
C ALA A 389 -16.08 -7.96 -2.23
N THR A 390 -15.09 -8.42 -2.98
CA THR A 390 -14.10 -9.45 -2.63
C THR A 390 -12.72 -8.79 -2.71
N LYS A 391 -11.70 -9.36 -2.05
CA LYS A 391 -10.33 -8.82 -1.99
C LYS A 391 -10.25 -7.33 -1.52
N PRO A 392 -10.57 -7.03 -0.24
CA PRO A 392 -11.04 -7.96 0.79
C PRO A 392 -12.57 -8.16 0.78
N PRO A 393 -13.07 -9.27 1.37
CA PRO A 393 -14.49 -9.46 1.63
C PRO A 393 -15.10 -8.23 2.33
N THR A 394 -16.01 -7.55 1.64
CA THR A 394 -16.63 -6.31 2.14
C THR A 394 -18.13 -6.50 2.24
N PHE A 395 -18.66 -6.32 3.44
CA PHE A 395 -20.06 -6.47 3.78
C PHE A 395 -20.68 -5.12 4.12
N VAL A 396 -21.85 -4.85 3.56
CA VAL A 396 -22.66 -3.68 3.89
C VAL A 396 -23.87 -4.15 4.71
N ILE A 397 -24.01 -3.59 5.91
CA ILE A 397 -25.12 -3.84 6.83
C ILE A 397 -26.06 -2.64 6.77
N PHE A 398 -27.30 -2.87 6.32
CA PHE A 398 -28.30 -1.82 6.19
C PHE A 398 -29.03 -1.63 7.51
N VAL A 399 -28.96 -0.40 8.04
CA VAL A 399 -29.49 -0.03 9.35
C VAL A 399 -30.41 1.18 9.29
N ASN A 400 -31.11 1.47 10.38
CA ASN A 400 -31.94 2.67 10.50
C ASN A 400 -31.12 3.97 10.67
N GLU A 401 -30.07 3.95 11.49
CA GLU A 401 -29.18 5.08 11.74
C GLU A 401 -27.75 4.55 11.92
N GLU A 402 -26.79 5.07 11.15
CA GLU A 402 -25.39 4.60 11.15
C GLU A 402 -24.71 4.87 12.50
N GLU A 403 -25.00 6.01 13.12
CA GLU A 403 -24.47 6.44 14.42
C GLU A 403 -24.81 5.47 15.57
N LEU A 404 -25.91 4.70 15.45
CA LEU A 404 -26.30 3.70 16.46
C LEU A 404 -25.44 2.43 16.38
N MET A 405 -24.71 2.22 15.29
CA MET A 405 -23.82 1.09 15.09
C MET A 405 -22.44 1.40 15.66
N HIS A 406 -22.29 1.21 16.97
CA HIS A 406 -21.01 1.39 17.65
C HIS A 406 -19.97 0.34 17.23
N PHE A 407 -18.68 0.70 17.21
CA PHE A 407 -17.59 -0.17 16.76
C PHE A 407 -17.55 -1.53 17.47
N SER A 408 -17.91 -1.57 18.76
CA SER A 408 -17.94 -2.81 19.54
C SER A 408 -18.97 -3.80 19.01
N TYR A 409 -20.12 -3.32 18.53
CA TYR A 409 -21.14 -4.17 17.92
C TYR A 409 -20.73 -4.61 16.51
N LEU A 410 -20.07 -3.75 15.73
CA LEU A 410 -19.46 -4.14 14.45
C LEU A 410 -18.44 -5.26 14.62
N ARG A 411 -17.52 -5.13 15.58
CA ARG A 411 -16.54 -6.19 15.91
C ARG A 411 -17.22 -7.48 16.37
N PHE A 412 -18.32 -7.38 17.12
CA PHE A 412 -19.12 -8.55 17.48
C PHE A 412 -19.66 -9.25 16.23
N LEU A 413 -20.28 -8.52 15.29
CA LEU A 413 -20.79 -9.09 14.04
C LEU A 413 -19.67 -9.66 13.17
N GLU A 414 -18.53 -8.98 13.06
CA GLU A 414 -17.35 -9.49 12.37
C GLU A 414 -16.95 -10.87 12.92
N ASN A 415 -16.86 -11.00 14.24
CA ASN A 415 -16.51 -12.26 14.89
C ASN A 415 -17.53 -13.37 14.63
N GLN A 416 -18.83 -13.05 14.49
CA GLN A 416 -19.83 -14.05 14.12
C GLN A 416 -19.69 -14.47 12.66
N ILE A 417 -19.43 -13.54 11.74
CA ILE A 417 -19.14 -13.84 10.34
C ILE A 417 -17.90 -14.74 10.24
N ARG A 418 -16.80 -14.42 10.94
CA ARG A 418 -15.58 -15.25 10.96
C ARG A 418 -15.76 -16.64 11.56
N LYS A 419 -16.73 -16.83 12.46
CA LYS A 419 -17.08 -18.15 13.00
C LYS A 419 -17.88 -18.98 12.01
N ALA A 420 -18.76 -18.33 11.25
CA ALA A 420 -19.61 -19.00 10.27
C ALA A 420 -18.85 -19.31 8.96
N PHE A 421 -17.89 -18.46 8.60
CA PHE A 421 -17.17 -18.54 7.34
C PHE A 421 -15.65 -18.45 7.57
N VAL A 422 -14.89 -19.31 6.88
CA VAL A 422 -13.43 -19.36 7.00
C VAL A 422 -12.83 -18.17 6.25
N PHE A 423 -12.46 -17.12 6.99
CA PHE A 423 -11.77 -15.93 6.50
C PHE A 423 -10.38 -15.82 7.15
N GLU A 424 -9.68 -16.95 7.25
CA GLU A 424 -8.31 -16.99 7.75
C GLU A 424 -7.37 -16.25 6.77
N GLY A 425 -6.47 -15.46 7.32
CA GLY A 425 -5.50 -14.66 6.57
C GLY A 425 -6.09 -13.50 5.76
N THR A 426 -7.40 -13.25 5.78
CA THR A 426 -8.01 -12.07 5.16
C THR A 426 -8.68 -11.13 6.17
N PRO A 427 -8.47 -9.80 6.04
CA PRO A 427 -9.31 -8.84 6.72
C PRO A 427 -10.74 -8.92 6.14
N ILE A 428 -11.70 -8.48 6.93
CA ILE A 428 -13.09 -8.31 6.50
C ILE A 428 -13.47 -6.86 6.75
N HIS A 429 -14.11 -6.21 5.78
CA HIS A 429 -14.64 -4.87 5.95
C HIS A 429 -16.14 -4.93 6.22
N LEU A 430 -16.59 -4.34 7.34
CA LEU A 430 -18.01 -4.18 7.67
C LEU A 430 -18.37 -2.71 7.63
N ILE A 431 -19.31 -2.35 6.76
CA ILE A 431 -19.77 -0.98 6.57
C ILE A 431 -21.24 -0.91 6.98
N ALA A 432 -21.57 -0.08 7.96
CA ALA A 432 -22.96 0.24 8.27
C ALA A 432 -23.45 1.32 7.29
N ARG A 433 -24.65 1.12 6.74
CA ARG A 433 -25.27 2.11 5.84
C ARG A 433 -26.73 2.32 6.18
N LYS A 434 -27.17 3.57 6.23
CA LYS A 434 -28.58 3.90 6.42
C LYS A 434 -29.39 3.42 5.22
N ARG A 435 -30.43 2.65 5.49
CA ARG A 435 -31.43 2.29 4.48
C ARG A 435 -32.16 3.57 4.05
N LYS A 436 -32.05 3.90 2.75
CA LYS A 436 -32.82 4.98 2.14
C LYS A 436 -34.30 4.63 2.05
#